data_AF-A0A9N9TPG4-F1
#
_entry.id   AF-A0A9N9TPG4-F1
#
_cell.length_a   1.000
_cell.length_b   1.000
_cell.length_c   1.000
_cell.angle_alpha   90.00
_cell.angle_beta   90.00
_cell.angle_gamma   90.00
#
_symmetry.space_group_name_H-M   'P 1'
#
loop_
_entity.id
_entity.type
_entity.pdbx_description
1 polymer ?
#
loop_
_entity_poly.entity_id
_entity_poly.type
_entity_poly.pdbx_seq_one_letter_code
_entity_poly.pdbx_strand_id
1 'polypeptide(L)'
;PQSHHDIFLYKKYPDRIEQVVFCSEKTAKNVLFDNRPFKNSRRKFSSSITTFKFSERLLRVYANFTHSFQRRDLKSLRNMKYVLLSNGSEMPIVGLGTWKTQPQEIEDAVQLALENGYRHIDTAYNYNTEEAVGNVVNRWIKDEKLKREDIFITTKLPVFGNRANDVEKYLKLSLQRLNLNYVDLYLIHMPFSFHSNDELNGPLCSGDGKPSLDINDITETWKAMEKQVENGLTKGIGLSNFNIDQIRRIHSSSKIKPAVLQVELHAYLQQKELRKACNDLEIAVTAYAPLGSPGAKSHFIEKYNYAVQDFPDILGHPVVDKLAEKYQKNPGQILLRHLVQQDVLVIPKSKNPERIRANIQLFDFELSNEDMELLNELDQGEKGRIFNFLFFSGVEKHPEYPFNGLSS
;
A
#
# COMPACT_ATOMS: atom_id res chain seq x y z
N PRO A 1 -29.82 -25.28 -3.91
CA PRO A 1 -31.21 -24.82 -4.14
C PRO A 1 -31.65 -23.86 -3.03
N GLN A 2 -31.84 -22.59 -3.40
CA GLN A 2 -32.23 -21.41 -2.59
C GLN A 2 -31.28 -21.00 -1.46
N SER A 3 -30.41 -20.04 -1.80
CA SER A 3 -29.62 -19.22 -0.88
C SER A 3 -30.54 -18.25 -0.12
N HIS A 4 -30.74 -18.47 1.17
CA HIS A 4 -31.30 -17.45 2.05
C HIS A 4 -30.15 -16.59 2.59
N HIS A 5 -30.18 -15.30 2.27
CA HIS A 5 -29.30 -14.30 2.86
C HIS A 5 -29.78 -13.99 4.28
N ASP A 6 -29.04 -14.47 5.28
CA ASP A 6 -29.25 -14.08 6.68
C ASP A 6 -28.58 -12.73 6.95
N ILE A 7 -29.36 -11.75 7.44
CA ILE A 7 -28.88 -10.42 7.82
C ILE A 7 -28.76 -10.35 9.34
N PHE A 8 -27.62 -9.86 9.84
CA PHE A 8 -27.34 -9.70 11.26
C PHE A 8 -27.62 -8.25 11.71
N LEU A 9 -28.47 -8.07 12.72
CA LEU A 9 -28.65 -6.79 13.41
C LEU A 9 -28.07 -6.93 14.83
N TYR A 10 -27.07 -6.09 15.15
CA TYR A 10 -26.49 -6.02 16.49
C TYR A 10 -26.93 -4.73 17.18
N LYS A 11 -27.36 -4.83 18.44
CA LYS A 11 -27.53 -3.67 19.32
C LYS A 11 -26.27 -3.56 20.18
N LYS A 12 -25.43 -2.56 19.91
CA LYS A 12 -24.21 -2.30 20.68
C LYS A 12 -24.55 -1.54 21.95
N TYR A 13 -24.33 -2.16 23.11
CA TYR A 13 -24.16 -1.46 24.38
C TYR A 13 -22.71 -1.65 24.86
N PRO A 14 -22.16 -0.71 25.64
CA PRO A 14 -20.72 -0.63 25.89
C PRO A 14 -20.09 -1.91 26.44
N ASP A 15 -20.81 -2.70 27.25
CA ASP A 15 -20.16 -3.76 28.03
C ASP A 15 -20.81 -5.17 27.99
N ARG A 16 -21.87 -5.41 27.19
CA ARG A 16 -22.45 -6.78 27.01
C ARG A 16 -23.17 -6.96 25.67
N ILE A 17 -23.03 -8.15 25.05
CA ILE A 17 -23.92 -8.64 23.98
C ILE A 17 -25.00 -9.50 24.65
N GLU A 18 -26.24 -9.02 24.76
CA GLU A 18 -27.31 -9.78 25.42
C GLU A 18 -28.38 -10.36 24.47
N GLN A 19 -28.39 -10.04 23.17
CA GLN A 19 -29.36 -10.65 22.25
C GLN A 19 -28.90 -10.66 20.79
N VAL A 20 -28.93 -11.83 20.17
CA VAL A 20 -28.88 -12.02 18.71
C VAL A 20 -30.27 -12.43 18.28
N VAL A 21 -30.91 -11.63 17.42
CA VAL A 21 -32.25 -11.93 16.88
C VAL A 21 -32.09 -12.29 15.40
N PHE A 22 -32.46 -13.52 15.05
CA PHE A 22 -32.53 -13.96 13.66
C PHE A 22 -33.87 -13.56 13.06
N CYS A 23 -33.84 -13.01 11.85
CA CYS A 23 -35.04 -12.51 11.19
C CYS A 23 -34.91 -12.67 9.67
N SER A 24 -35.98 -13.14 9.02
CA SER A 24 -36.00 -13.27 7.56
C SER A 24 -35.98 -11.90 6.87
N GLU A 25 -35.43 -11.84 5.65
CA GLU A 25 -35.25 -10.63 4.84
C GLU A 25 -36.55 -9.80 4.67
N LYS A 26 -37.70 -10.48 4.64
CA LYS A 26 -39.03 -9.86 4.52
C LYS A 26 -39.42 -9.03 5.76
N THR A 27 -38.90 -9.39 6.92
CA THR A 27 -39.23 -8.77 8.20
C THR A 27 -38.25 -7.64 8.53
N ALA A 28 -36.98 -7.72 8.08
CA ALA A 28 -36.00 -6.65 8.20
C ALA A 28 -36.43 -5.34 7.50
N LYS A 29 -37.13 -5.46 6.35
CA LYS A 29 -37.67 -4.29 5.62
C LYS A 29 -38.72 -3.50 6.40
N ASN A 30 -39.46 -4.12 7.32
CA ASN A 30 -40.47 -3.40 8.11
C ASN A 30 -39.89 -2.67 9.33
N VAL A 31 -38.69 -3.03 9.77
CA VAL A 31 -38.04 -2.41 10.95
C VAL A 31 -37.27 -1.14 10.58
N LEU A 32 -36.79 -1.03 9.33
CA LEU A 32 -35.97 0.10 8.86
C LEU A 32 -36.78 1.36 8.48
N PHE A 33 -38.11 1.29 8.41
CA PHE A 33 -38.96 2.42 7.98
C PHE A 33 -39.69 3.17 9.11
N ASP A 34 -39.53 2.81 10.38
CA ASP A 34 -40.17 3.54 11.49
C ASP A 34 -39.12 4.18 12.41
N ASN A 35 -38.70 5.39 12.06
CA ASN A 35 -37.82 6.25 12.86
C ASN A 35 -38.57 6.82 14.09
N ARG A 36 -39.01 5.96 15.02
CA ARG A 36 -39.50 6.40 16.33
C ARG A 36 -38.91 5.59 17.48
N PRO A 37 -38.49 6.27 18.58
CA PRO A 37 -37.97 5.58 19.76
C PRO A 37 -39.07 4.76 20.42
N PHE A 38 -38.78 3.50 20.72
CA PHE A 38 -39.67 2.59 21.47
C PHE A 38 -39.97 3.19 22.86
N LYS A 39 -41.08 3.91 23.00
CA LYS A 39 -41.72 4.19 24.28
C LYS A 39 -42.96 3.31 24.40
N ASN A 40 -42.97 2.48 25.45
CA ASN A 40 -44.10 1.78 26.05
C ASN A 40 -45.37 1.69 25.18
N SER A 41 -45.49 0.63 24.37
CA SER A 41 -46.81 0.20 23.91
C SER A 41 -46.91 -1.33 23.90
N ARG A 42 -47.90 -1.84 24.65
CA ARG A 42 -48.36 -3.22 24.57
C ARG A 42 -49.06 -3.40 23.21
N ARG A 43 -48.36 -3.89 22.19
CA ARG A 43 -48.99 -4.48 21.01
C ARG A 43 -48.65 -5.97 20.94
N LYS A 44 -49.68 -6.81 21.09
CA LYS A 44 -49.62 -8.24 20.83
C LYS A 44 -49.39 -8.44 19.32
N PHE A 45 -48.24 -9.02 18.96
CA PHE A 45 -48.06 -9.65 17.65
C PHE A 45 -48.20 -11.17 17.80
N SER A 46 -49.03 -11.77 16.95
CA SER A 46 -49.38 -13.19 16.95
C SER A 46 -48.26 -14.05 16.36
N SER A 47 -47.92 -15.10 17.11
CA SER A 47 -47.50 -16.44 16.67
C SER A 47 -46.61 -16.56 15.43
N SER A 48 -45.29 -16.59 15.65
CA SER A 48 -44.34 -17.64 15.21
C SER A 48 -42.89 -17.13 15.25
N ILE A 49 -42.35 -16.94 16.47
CA ILE A 49 -40.90 -16.83 16.68
C ILE A 49 -40.44 -18.17 17.23
N THR A 50 -39.87 -19.01 16.37
CA THR A 50 -39.20 -20.24 16.81
C THR A 50 -37.86 -19.84 17.42
N THR A 51 -37.79 -19.85 18.75
CA THR A 51 -36.55 -19.63 19.50
C THR A 51 -35.75 -20.93 19.50
N PHE A 52 -34.67 -21.00 18.71
CA PHE A 52 -33.68 -22.07 18.86
C PHE A 52 -32.87 -21.84 20.14
N LYS A 53 -33.11 -22.64 21.18
CA LYS A 53 -32.22 -22.72 22.33
C LYS A 53 -30.96 -23.49 21.92
N PHE A 54 -29.92 -22.78 21.51
CA PHE A 54 -28.58 -23.36 21.46
C PHE A 54 -28.10 -23.65 22.89
N SER A 55 -27.49 -24.82 23.11
CA SER A 55 -26.90 -25.14 24.41
C SER A 55 -25.79 -24.15 24.73
N GLU A 56 -25.59 -23.82 26.01
CA GLU A 56 -24.48 -22.94 26.45
C GLU A 56 -23.13 -23.39 25.90
N ARG A 57 -22.97 -24.70 25.66
CA ARG A 57 -21.75 -25.29 25.11
C ARG A 57 -21.47 -24.82 23.67
N LEU A 58 -22.49 -24.70 22.82
CA LEU A 58 -22.37 -24.21 21.44
C LEU A 58 -22.08 -22.70 21.40
N LEU A 59 -22.73 -21.92 22.27
CA LEU A 59 -22.46 -20.49 22.40
C LEU A 59 -21.04 -20.22 22.93
N ARG A 60 -20.57 -21.01 23.92
CA ARG A 60 -19.18 -20.93 24.41
C ARG A 60 -18.17 -21.36 23.36
N VAL A 61 -18.45 -22.38 22.55
CA VAL A 61 -17.55 -22.78 21.46
C VAL A 61 -17.46 -21.69 20.39
N TYR A 62 -18.58 -21.09 19.97
CA TYR A 62 -18.56 -19.98 19.02
C TYR A 62 -17.92 -18.71 19.58
N ALA A 63 -18.21 -18.34 20.83
CA ALA A 63 -17.58 -17.20 21.50
C ALA A 63 -16.08 -17.41 21.73
N ASN A 64 -15.66 -18.63 22.05
CA ASN A 64 -14.23 -18.98 22.13
C ASN A 64 -13.58 -19.03 20.75
N PHE A 65 -14.31 -19.42 19.70
CA PHE A 65 -13.81 -19.40 18.33
C PHE A 65 -13.58 -17.95 17.87
N THR A 66 -14.54 -17.04 18.08
CA THR A 66 -14.39 -15.62 17.75
C THR A 66 -13.34 -14.92 18.63
N HIS A 67 -13.30 -15.19 19.94
CA HIS A 67 -12.26 -14.63 20.80
C HIS A 67 -10.86 -15.19 20.55
N SER A 68 -10.72 -16.48 20.23
CA SER A 68 -9.41 -17.08 19.91
C SER A 68 -8.91 -16.62 18.55
N PHE A 69 -9.81 -16.44 17.58
CA PHE A 69 -9.50 -15.83 16.28
C PHE A 69 -9.05 -14.36 16.46
N GLN A 70 -9.82 -13.54 17.19
CA GLN A 70 -9.42 -12.16 17.52
C GLN A 70 -8.12 -12.08 18.35
N ARG A 71 -7.88 -12.99 19.30
CA ARG A 71 -6.63 -12.99 20.10
C ARG A 71 -5.41 -13.44 19.30
N ARG A 72 -5.57 -14.33 18.31
CA ARG A 72 -4.48 -14.72 17.41
C ARG A 72 -4.10 -13.57 16.47
N ASP A 73 -5.09 -12.88 15.91
CA ASP A 73 -4.86 -11.68 15.08
C ASP A 73 -4.23 -10.53 15.88
N LEU A 74 -4.65 -10.30 17.13
CA LEU A 74 -4.04 -9.25 17.96
C LEU A 74 -2.59 -9.56 18.40
N LYS A 75 -2.18 -10.84 18.42
CA LYS A 75 -0.78 -11.21 18.73
C LYS A 75 0.15 -10.96 17.55
N SER A 76 -0.28 -11.19 16.30
CA SER A 76 0.55 -10.89 15.13
C SER A 76 0.74 -9.38 14.94
N LEU A 77 -0.26 -8.56 15.30
CA LEU A 77 -0.17 -7.09 15.27
C LEU A 77 0.78 -6.49 16.33
N ARG A 78 0.97 -7.16 17.47
CA ARG A 78 1.95 -6.74 18.49
C ARG A 78 3.41 -6.95 18.07
N ASN A 79 3.64 -7.63 16.96
CA ASN A 79 4.98 -7.99 16.46
C ASN A 79 5.30 -7.36 15.10
N MET A 80 4.59 -6.30 14.69
CA MET A 80 4.95 -5.58 13.47
C MET A 80 6.41 -5.13 13.55
N LYS A 81 7.22 -5.55 12.57
CA LYS A 81 8.60 -5.09 12.46
C LYS A 81 8.64 -3.68 11.89
N TYR A 82 9.64 -2.92 12.33
CA TYR A 82 9.97 -1.59 11.85
C TYR A 82 11.41 -1.59 11.35
N VAL A 83 11.69 -0.78 10.34
CA VAL A 83 13.03 -0.49 9.86
C VAL A 83 13.42 0.90 10.38
N LEU A 84 14.54 0.98 11.10
CA LEU A 84 15.12 2.26 11.51
C LEU A 84 15.78 2.91 10.30
N LEU A 85 15.26 4.06 9.87
CA LEU A 85 15.80 4.85 8.78
C LEU A 85 17.02 5.65 9.24
N SER A 86 17.88 6.06 8.29
CA SER A 86 19.08 6.86 8.58
C SER A 86 18.80 8.24 9.18
N ASN A 87 17.56 8.75 9.07
CA ASN A 87 17.11 9.97 9.75
C ASN A 87 16.58 9.72 11.17
N GLY A 88 16.69 8.49 11.70
CA GLY A 88 16.22 8.08 13.02
C GLY A 88 14.72 7.74 13.12
N SER A 89 13.96 7.82 12.02
CA SER A 89 12.54 7.46 12.03
C SER A 89 12.34 5.95 11.92
N GLU A 90 11.34 5.41 12.59
CA GLU A 90 10.94 4.00 12.45
C GLU A 90 9.84 3.86 11.38
N MET A 91 10.13 3.12 10.31
CA MET A 91 9.19 2.88 9.22
C MET A 91 8.59 1.47 9.32
N PRO A 92 7.24 1.32 9.38
CA PRO A 92 6.61 0.00 9.41
C PRO A 92 6.97 -0.83 8.17
N ILE A 93 7.47 -2.06 8.37
CA ILE A 93 7.99 -2.90 7.29
C ILE A 93 6.92 -3.27 6.25
N VAL A 94 5.64 -3.24 6.63
CA VAL A 94 4.50 -3.50 5.74
C VAL A 94 3.63 -2.25 5.65
N GLY A 95 3.43 -1.74 4.44
CA GLY A 95 2.50 -0.65 4.13
C GLY A 95 1.43 -1.05 3.13
N LEU A 96 0.39 -0.22 3.01
CA LEU A 96 -0.62 -0.34 1.97
C LEU A 96 -0.27 0.57 0.79
N GLY A 97 -0.05 0.00 -0.39
CA GLY A 97 0.06 0.78 -1.64
C GLY A 97 -1.32 1.19 -2.17
N THR A 98 -1.46 2.44 -2.63
CA THR A 98 -2.76 3.00 -3.09
C THR A 98 -2.90 3.15 -4.61
N TRP A 99 -1.92 2.73 -5.40
CA TRP A 99 -1.99 2.80 -6.87
C TRP A 99 -2.75 1.62 -7.51
N LYS A 100 -3.58 1.76 -8.55
CA LYS A 100 -4.59 2.77 -8.87
C LYS A 100 -5.94 2.09 -8.63
N THR A 101 -6.86 2.75 -7.94
CA THR A 101 -8.27 2.30 -7.83
C THR A 101 -9.17 3.52 -7.66
N GLN A 102 -10.50 3.35 -7.75
CA GLN A 102 -11.42 4.48 -7.64
C GLN A 102 -11.36 5.09 -6.22
N PRO A 103 -11.60 6.41 -6.04
CA PRO A 103 -11.48 7.06 -4.74
C PRO A 103 -12.24 6.36 -3.60
N GLN A 104 -13.47 5.91 -3.84
CA GLN A 104 -14.26 5.18 -2.84
C GLN A 104 -13.60 3.85 -2.42
N GLU A 105 -13.05 3.12 -3.38
CA GLU A 105 -12.36 1.85 -3.11
C GLU A 105 -11.05 2.07 -2.34
N ILE A 106 -10.43 3.26 -2.47
CA ILE A 106 -9.28 3.65 -1.65
C ILE A 106 -9.70 3.93 -0.22
N GLU A 107 -10.79 4.67 0.01
CA GLU A 107 -11.26 4.92 1.39
C GLU A 107 -11.52 3.60 2.11
N ASP A 108 -12.23 2.66 1.46
CA ASP A 108 -12.54 1.35 2.03
C ASP A 108 -11.27 0.53 2.30
N ALA A 109 -10.30 0.55 1.36
CA ALA A 109 -9.03 -0.16 1.51
C ALA A 109 -8.17 0.41 2.65
N VAL A 110 -8.05 1.74 2.76
CA VAL A 110 -7.29 2.41 3.82
C VAL A 110 -7.97 2.19 5.17
N GLN A 111 -9.30 2.32 5.24
CA GLN A 111 -10.07 2.05 6.45
C GLN A 111 -9.79 0.63 6.94
N LEU A 112 -9.92 -0.36 6.06
CA LEU A 112 -9.69 -1.75 6.42
C LEU A 112 -8.23 -2.02 6.79
N ALA A 113 -7.27 -1.42 6.10
CA ALA A 113 -5.86 -1.57 6.44
C ALA A 113 -5.58 -1.07 7.86
N LEU A 114 -6.04 0.13 8.22
CA LEU A 114 -5.87 0.68 9.57
C LEU A 114 -6.53 -0.20 10.65
N GLU A 115 -7.74 -0.73 10.36
CA GLU A 115 -8.45 -1.69 11.23
C GLU A 115 -7.66 -2.98 11.46
N ASN A 116 -6.91 -3.43 10.46
CA ASN A 116 -6.07 -4.62 10.51
C ASN A 116 -4.61 -4.28 10.87
N GLY A 117 -4.37 -3.12 11.49
CA GLY A 117 -3.10 -2.79 12.12
C GLY A 117 -2.01 -2.27 11.18
N TYR A 118 -2.31 -1.96 9.92
CA TYR A 118 -1.38 -1.20 9.09
C TYR A 118 -1.12 0.17 9.74
N ARG A 119 0.15 0.58 9.74
CA ARG A 119 0.58 1.91 10.18
C ARG A 119 1.40 2.64 9.12
N HIS A 120 1.48 2.10 7.90
CA HIS A 120 2.16 2.73 6.78
C HIS A 120 1.23 2.74 5.56
N ILE A 121 1.00 3.92 4.98
CA ILE A 121 0.24 4.11 3.74
C ILE A 121 1.15 4.78 2.70
N ASP A 122 1.29 4.14 1.54
CA ASP A 122 2.03 4.66 0.40
C ASP A 122 1.07 5.20 -0.67
N THR A 123 1.20 6.50 -0.97
CA THR A 123 0.47 7.21 -2.03
C THR A 123 1.43 8.02 -2.89
N ALA A 124 0.92 8.78 -3.85
CA ALA A 124 1.67 9.74 -4.64
C ALA A 124 0.73 10.79 -5.25
N TYR A 125 1.25 11.96 -5.59
CA TYR A 125 0.49 13.00 -6.28
C TYR A 125 -0.17 12.48 -7.57
N ASN A 126 0.57 11.72 -8.37
CA ASN A 126 0.12 11.16 -9.64
C ASN A 126 -0.94 10.05 -9.52
N TYR A 127 -1.22 9.55 -8.32
CA TYR A 127 -2.22 8.50 -8.13
C TYR A 127 -3.63 9.08 -8.09
N ASN A 128 -3.77 10.37 -7.76
CA ASN A 128 -5.05 11.03 -7.48
C ASN A 128 -5.86 10.32 -6.39
N THR A 129 -5.17 9.71 -5.42
CA THR A 129 -5.77 9.00 -4.27
C THR A 129 -5.56 9.71 -2.94
N GLU A 130 -4.75 10.77 -2.92
CA GLU A 130 -4.34 11.48 -1.71
C GLU A 130 -5.52 12.03 -0.90
N GLU A 131 -6.56 12.54 -1.56
CA GLU A 131 -7.76 13.04 -0.88
C GLU A 131 -8.52 11.91 -0.15
N ALA A 132 -8.73 10.78 -0.82
CA ALA A 132 -9.36 9.61 -0.20
C ALA A 132 -8.54 9.06 0.98
N VAL A 133 -7.21 9.00 0.84
CA VAL A 133 -6.31 8.63 1.95
C VAL A 133 -6.44 9.63 3.11
N GLY A 134 -6.40 10.92 2.81
CA GLY A 134 -6.53 12.01 3.76
C GLY A 134 -7.84 11.97 4.54
N ASN A 135 -8.97 11.73 3.86
CA ASN A 135 -10.29 11.63 4.46
C ASN A 135 -10.34 10.56 5.56
N VAL A 136 -9.78 9.37 5.28
CA VAL A 136 -9.78 8.27 6.26
C VAL A 136 -8.82 8.55 7.40
N VAL A 137 -7.59 8.97 7.11
CA VAL A 137 -6.57 9.24 8.13
C VAL A 137 -7.05 10.34 9.09
N ASN A 138 -7.59 11.44 8.57
CA ASN A 138 -8.12 12.52 9.39
C ASN A 138 -9.34 12.10 10.21
N ARG A 139 -10.21 11.23 9.67
CA ARG A 139 -11.33 10.66 10.44
C ARG A 139 -10.82 9.83 11.61
N TRP A 140 -9.79 9.01 11.41
CA TRP A 140 -9.17 8.20 12.47
C TRP A 140 -8.54 9.05 13.57
N ILE A 141 -7.87 10.14 13.18
CA ILE A 141 -7.28 11.10 14.13
C ILE A 141 -8.39 11.82 14.90
N LYS A 142 -9.42 12.31 14.22
CA LYS A 142 -10.56 13.01 14.83
C LYS A 142 -11.36 12.12 15.78
N ASP A 143 -11.54 10.84 15.42
CA ASP A 143 -12.22 9.84 16.24
C ASP A 143 -11.31 9.29 17.36
N GLU A 144 -10.10 9.84 17.53
CA GLU A 144 -9.11 9.44 18.55
C GLU A 144 -8.74 7.93 18.50
N LYS A 145 -8.85 7.31 17.32
CA LYS A 145 -8.49 5.89 17.13
C LYS A 145 -6.97 5.68 17.03
N LEU A 146 -6.28 6.66 16.45
CA LEU A 146 -4.83 6.74 16.32
C LEU A 146 -4.40 8.21 16.35
N LYS A 147 -3.18 8.49 16.80
CA LYS A 147 -2.57 9.80 16.65
C LYS A 147 -1.94 9.93 15.26
N ARG A 148 -1.65 11.17 14.84
CA ARG A 148 -0.98 11.39 13.54
C ARG A 148 0.40 10.74 13.52
N GLU A 149 1.15 10.81 14.62
CA GLU A 149 2.47 10.18 14.76
C GLU A 149 2.45 8.65 14.75
N ASP A 150 1.27 8.01 14.89
CA ASP A 150 1.15 6.55 14.79
C ASP A 150 1.06 6.07 13.33
N ILE A 151 0.88 6.97 12.35
CA ILE A 151 0.61 6.62 10.95
C ILE A 151 1.71 7.19 10.06
N PHE A 152 2.51 6.33 9.45
CA PHE A 152 3.55 6.68 8.47
C PHE A 152 2.93 6.90 7.09
N ILE A 153 2.98 8.13 6.58
CA ILE A 153 2.46 8.51 5.26
C ILE A 153 3.62 8.80 4.32
N THR A 154 3.66 8.06 3.20
CA THR A 154 4.57 8.31 2.08
C THR A 154 3.80 8.95 0.93
N THR A 155 4.30 10.07 0.39
CA THR A 155 3.87 10.59 -0.93
C THR A 155 5.07 10.91 -1.82
N LYS A 156 4.83 11.28 -3.08
CA LYS A 156 5.88 11.38 -4.10
C LYS A 156 5.70 12.59 -4.99
N LEU A 157 6.81 13.28 -5.25
CA LEU A 157 6.94 14.38 -6.21
C LEU A 157 6.62 13.87 -7.62
N PRO A 158 5.66 14.46 -8.35
CA PRO A 158 5.30 13.97 -9.67
C PRO A 158 6.40 14.24 -10.69
N VAL A 159 6.46 13.41 -11.73
CA VAL A 159 7.45 13.50 -12.82
C VAL A 159 7.51 14.87 -13.50
N PHE A 160 6.41 15.61 -13.54
CA PHE A 160 6.34 16.94 -14.12
C PHE A 160 6.67 18.07 -13.14
N GLY A 161 6.74 17.76 -11.84
CA GLY A 161 7.20 18.65 -10.78
C GLY A 161 8.64 18.37 -10.32
N ASN A 162 9.35 17.51 -11.04
CA ASN A 162 10.71 17.07 -10.70
C ASN A 162 11.75 18.14 -11.06
N ARG A 163 11.58 19.36 -10.53
CA ARG A 163 12.45 20.54 -10.66
C ARG A 163 12.54 21.24 -9.32
N ALA A 164 13.70 21.83 -9.02
CA ALA A 164 13.93 22.54 -7.76
C ALA A 164 12.81 23.54 -7.37
N ASN A 165 12.32 24.34 -8.31
CA ASN A 165 11.29 25.36 -8.05
C ASN A 165 9.88 24.78 -7.82
N ASP A 166 9.63 23.55 -8.27
CA ASP A 166 8.32 22.90 -8.23
C ASP A 166 8.15 21.99 -7.00
N VAL A 167 9.25 21.62 -6.33
CA VAL A 167 9.23 20.68 -5.19
C VAL A 167 8.25 21.10 -4.10
N GLU A 168 8.36 22.33 -3.61
CA GLU A 168 7.52 22.82 -2.52
C GLU A 168 6.05 22.97 -2.96
N LYS A 169 5.82 23.43 -4.20
CA LYS A 169 4.47 23.56 -4.79
C LYS A 169 3.75 22.22 -4.73
N TYR A 170 4.36 21.15 -5.26
CA TYR A 170 3.71 19.85 -5.31
C TYR A 170 3.59 19.17 -3.94
N LEU A 171 4.57 19.36 -3.04
CA LEU A 171 4.43 18.87 -1.68
C LEU A 171 3.25 19.55 -0.96
N LYS A 172 3.10 20.87 -1.09
CA LYS A 172 1.96 21.60 -0.51
C LYS A 172 0.62 21.15 -1.10
N LEU A 173 0.54 20.91 -2.40
CA LEU A 173 -0.67 20.36 -3.02
C LEU A 173 -1.00 18.96 -2.49
N SER A 174 0.00 18.09 -2.34
CA SER A 174 -0.15 16.77 -1.70
C SER A 174 -0.64 16.89 -0.25
N LEU A 175 -0.03 17.76 0.56
CA LEU A 175 -0.43 18.02 1.94
C LEU A 175 -1.86 18.56 2.05
N GLN A 176 -2.25 19.46 1.14
CA GLN A 176 -3.61 19.97 1.06
C GLN A 176 -4.61 18.85 0.75
N ARG A 177 -4.32 17.99 -0.24
CA ARG A 177 -5.18 16.85 -0.59
C ARG A 177 -5.28 15.86 0.57
N LEU A 178 -4.17 15.53 1.19
CA LEU A 178 -4.14 14.67 2.37
C LEU A 178 -4.80 15.32 3.60
N ASN A 179 -4.99 16.64 3.58
CA ASN A 179 -5.35 17.45 4.74
C ASN A 179 -4.43 17.14 5.94
N LEU A 180 -3.12 17.21 5.73
CA LEU A 180 -2.08 16.96 6.72
C LEU A 180 -1.08 18.12 6.76
N ASN A 181 -0.46 18.34 7.92
CA ASN A 181 0.59 19.36 8.07
C ASN A 181 1.98 18.86 7.63
N TYR A 182 2.19 17.54 7.62
CA TYR A 182 3.43 16.91 7.16
C TYR A 182 3.17 15.48 6.65
N VAL A 183 4.11 14.98 5.86
CA VAL A 183 4.24 13.56 5.50
C VAL A 183 5.51 12.97 6.11
N ASP A 184 5.51 11.68 6.43
CA ASP A 184 6.65 11.02 7.07
C ASP A 184 7.78 10.81 6.06
N LEU A 185 7.43 10.55 4.79
CA LEU A 185 8.39 10.36 3.71
C LEU A 185 7.91 11.04 2.42
N TYR A 186 8.80 11.82 1.80
CA TYR A 186 8.58 12.40 0.47
C TYR A 186 9.63 11.92 -0.53
N LEU A 187 9.17 11.26 -1.60
CA LEU A 187 10.07 10.65 -2.59
C LEU A 187 10.10 11.45 -3.89
N ILE A 188 11.27 11.55 -4.53
CA ILE A 188 11.32 11.83 -5.97
C ILE A 188 10.81 10.58 -6.69
N HIS A 189 9.69 10.67 -7.41
CA HIS A 189 8.99 9.48 -7.93
C HIS A 189 9.71 8.81 -9.12
N MET A 190 10.38 9.59 -9.96
CA MET A 190 11.18 9.11 -11.09
C MET A 190 12.45 9.96 -11.22
N PRO A 191 13.55 9.41 -11.75
CA PRO A 191 14.79 10.17 -11.99
C PRO A 191 14.74 11.11 -13.20
N PHE A 192 13.78 10.92 -14.11
CA PHE A 192 13.56 11.78 -15.27
C PHE A 192 12.40 12.76 -15.06
N SER A 193 12.28 13.77 -15.92
CA SER A 193 11.25 14.78 -15.79
C SER A 193 10.56 15.18 -17.10
N PHE A 194 9.34 15.72 -16.97
CA PHE A 194 8.57 16.33 -18.07
C PHE A 194 8.27 17.77 -17.75
N HIS A 195 8.20 18.67 -18.74
CA HIS A 195 7.73 20.03 -18.54
C HIS A 195 6.37 20.06 -17.84
N SER A 196 6.19 20.99 -16.91
CA SER A 196 4.92 21.23 -16.22
C SER A 196 4.01 22.11 -17.09
N ASN A 197 2.72 21.81 -17.09
CA ASN A 197 1.67 22.76 -17.41
C ASN A 197 1.05 23.23 -16.08
N ASP A 198 1.31 24.50 -15.74
CA ASP A 198 0.91 25.07 -14.45
C ASP A 198 -0.61 25.23 -14.31
N GLU A 199 -1.34 25.46 -15.40
CA GLU A 199 -2.80 25.57 -15.39
C GLU A 199 -3.45 24.22 -15.08
N LEU A 200 -2.89 23.14 -15.63
CA LEU A 200 -3.40 21.78 -15.45
C LEU A 200 -2.84 21.08 -14.22
N ASN A 201 -1.79 21.63 -13.59
CA ASN A 201 -0.97 20.96 -12.58
C ASN A 201 -0.58 19.52 -13.02
N GLY A 202 -0.17 19.40 -14.29
CA GLY A 202 0.11 18.15 -14.98
C GLY A 202 1.24 18.30 -16.00
N PRO A 203 1.54 17.26 -16.80
CA PRO A 203 2.58 17.37 -17.82
C PRO A 203 2.14 18.30 -18.95
N LEU A 204 3.07 19.11 -19.44
CA LEU A 204 2.96 19.84 -20.69
C LEU A 204 3.07 18.84 -21.84
N CYS A 205 2.02 18.73 -22.65
CA CYS A 205 2.00 17.89 -23.83
C CYS A 205 2.19 18.70 -25.11
N SER A 206 2.94 18.13 -26.06
CA SER A 206 3.08 18.63 -27.42
C SER A 206 1.76 18.51 -28.19
N GLY A 207 1.70 19.08 -29.41
CA GLY A 207 0.50 19.03 -30.26
C GLY A 207 0.03 17.62 -30.64
N ASP A 208 0.87 16.59 -30.46
CA ASP A 208 0.55 15.17 -30.64
C ASP A 208 0.09 14.47 -29.35
N GLY A 209 -0.12 15.23 -28.26
CA GLY A 209 -0.58 14.75 -26.97
C GLY A 209 0.49 14.11 -26.08
N LYS A 210 1.76 14.08 -26.52
CA LYS A 210 2.85 13.45 -25.76
C LYS A 210 3.52 14.42 -24.78
N PRO A 211 3.88 13.99 -23.56
CA PRO A 211 4.62 14.81 -22.62
C PRO A 211 5.96 15.30 -23.20
N SER A 212 6.28 16.58 -22.99
CA SER A 212 7.56 17.15 -23.38
C SER A 212 8.62 16.84 -22.31
N LEU A 213 9.72 16.21 -22.71
CA LEU A 213 10.85 15.90 -21.81
C LEU A 213 11.49 17.19 -21.31
N ASP A 214 11.84 17.21 -20.02
CA ASP A 214 12.64 18.28 -19.44
C ASP A 214 13.96 17.73 -18.93
N ILE A 215 15.05 18.22 -19.51
CA ILE A 215 16.40 17.82 -19.15
C ILE A 215 16.91 18.79 -18.08
N ASN A 216 16.81 18.37 -16.82
CA ASN A 216 17.26 19.13 -15.68
C ASN A 216 18.26 18.34 -14.83
N ASP A 217 18.98 19.05 -13.95
CA ASP A 217 19.86 18.42 -12.99
C ASP A 217 19.07 17.97 -11.75
N ILE A 218 18.94 16.66 -11.60
CA ILE A 218 18.21 16.04 -10.49
C ILE A 218 18.82 16.35 -9.11
N THR A 219 20.11 16.72 -9.06
CA THR A 219 20.77 17.10 -7.80
C THR A 219 20.27 18.44 -7.26
N GLU A 220 19.86 19.37 -8.14
CA GLU A 220 19.20 20.62 -7.73
C GLU A 220 17.79 20.36 -7.20
N THR A 221 17.06 19.42 -7.80
CA THR A 221 15.79 18.96 -7.24
C THR A 221 15.98 18.33 -5.87
N TRP A 222 17.03 17.51 -5.67
CA TRP A 222 17.35 16.96 -4.35
C TRP A 222 17.61 18.05 -3.31
N LYS A 223 18.43 19.07 -3.62
CA LYS A 223 18.65 20.21 -2.70
C LYS A 223 17.34 20.91 -2.31
N ALA A 224 16.39 21.00 -3.23
CA ALA A 224 15.06 21.54 -2.92
C ALA A 224 14.22 20.61 -2.03
N MET A 225 14.38 19.28 -2.15
CA MET A 225 13.79 18.29 -1.23
C MET A 225 14.35 18.44 0.20
N GLU A 226 15.66 18.67 0.34
CA GLU A 226 16.31 18.88 1.66
C GLU A 226 15.66 20.05 2.42
N LYS A 227 15.37 21.16 1.73
CA LYS A 227 14.67 22.31 2.31
C LYS A 227 13.29 21.96 2.85
N GLN A 228 12.60 20.96 2.29
CA GLN A 228 11.28 20.55 2.76
C GLN A 228 11.33 19.82 4.10
N VAL A 229 12.45 19.15 4.39
CA VAL A 229 12.73 18.59 5.72
C VAL A 229 12.99 19.72 6.71
N GLU A 230 13.83 20.69 6.33
CA GLU A 230 14.16 21.86 7.17
C GLU A 230 12.90 22.69 7.50
N ASN A 231 11.97 22.82 6.54
CA ASN A 231 10.69 23.49 6.72
C ASN A 231 9.65 22.67 7.50
N GLY A 232 9.95 21.42 7.85
CA GLY A 232 9.06 20.53 8.60
C GLY A 232 7.86 19.99 7.82
N LEU A 233 7.82 20.20 6.49
CA LEU A 233 6.75 19.70 5.61
C LEU A 233 6.86 18.18 5.36
N THR A 234 8.07 17.63 5.56
CA THR A 234 8.29 16.19 5.59
C THR A 234 9.33 15.80 6.64
N LYS A 235 9.24 14.58 7.20
CA LYS A 235 10.22 14.07 8.18
C LYS A 235 11.43 13.40 7.54
N GLY A 236 11.26 12.85 6.35
CA GLY A 236 12.31 12.16 5.60
C GLY A 236 12.11 12.32 4.10
N ILE A 237 13.20 12.22 3.36
CA ILE A 237 13.20 12.29 1.89
C ILE A 237 13.89 11.08 1.30
N GLY A 238 13.48 10.70 0.10
CA GLY A 238 14.03 9.52 -0.57
C GLY A 238 13.82 9.53 -2.08
N LEU A 239 14.14 8.41 -2.69
CA LEU A 239 14.18 8.22 -4.13
C LEU A 239 13.24 7.08 -4.53
N SER A 240 12.73 7.12 -5.75
CA SER A 240 11.99 6.02 -6.35
C SER A 240 12.38 5.83 -7.82
N ASN A 241 12.62 4.59 -8.22
CA ASN A 241 13.06 4.21 -9.57
C ASN A 241 14.46 4.72 -9.98
N PHE A 242 15.33 5.04 -9.03
CA PHE A 242 16.72 5.42 -9.31
C PHE A 242 17.62 4.19 -9.39
N ASN A 243 18.62 4.21 -10.27
CA ASN A 243 19.65 3.18 -10.36
C ASN A 243 20.86 3.48 -9.45
N ILE A 244 21.82 2.55 -9.39
CA ILE A 244 22.99 2.62 -8.49
C ILE A 244 23.80 3.90 -8.71
N ASP A 245 24.09 4.27 -9.96
CA ASP A 245 24.91 5.45 -10.27
C ASP A 245 24.21 6.74 -9.88
N GLN A 246 22.91 6.84 -10.15
CA GLN A 246 22.11 8.00 -9.77
C GLN A 246 22.01 8.14 -8.25
N ILE A 247 21.80 7.04 -7.52
CA ILE A 247 21.76 7.03 -6.05
C ILE A 247 23.10 7.46 -5.47
N ARG A 248 24.23 6.91 -5.97
CA ARG A 248 25.57 7.29 -5.50
C ARG A 248 25.85 8.77 -5.74
N ARG A 249 25.50 9.29 -6.93
CA ARG A 249 25.66 10.70 -7.27
C ARG A 249 24.88 11.59 -6.29
N ILE A 250 23.58 11.34 -6.11
CA ILE A 250 22.76 12.10 -5.15
C ILE A 250 23.31 11.97 -3.74
N HIS A 251 23.55 10.75 -3.26
CA HIS A 251 24.05 10.50 -1.91
C HIS A 251 25.35 11.25 -1.64
N SER A 252 26.29 11.27 -2.59
CA SER A 252 27.59 11.94 -2.44
C SER A 252 27.46 13.47 -2.29
N SER A 253 26.50 14.10 -2.98
CA SER A 253 26.28 15.55 -2.98
C SER A 253 25.27 16.03 -1.94
N SER A 254 24.65 15.12 -1.19
CA SER A 254 23.55 15.43 -0.26
C SER A 254 24.04 15.89 1.11
N LYS A 255 23.39 16.92 1.67
CA LYS A 255 23.45 17.28 3.09
C LYS A 255 22.55 16.35 3.91
N ILE A 256 21.32 16.13 3.46
CA ILE A 256 20.38 15.15 4.04
C ILE A 256 20.37 13.94 3.10
N LYS A 257 20.89 12.80 3.56
CA LYS A 257 20.99 11.59 2.74
C LYS A 257 19.60 11.01 2.44
N PRO A 258 19.41 10.37 1.27
CA PRO A 258 18.17 9.64 1.01
C PRO A 258 17.95 8.55 2.06
N ALA A 259 16.79 8.58 2.73
CA ALA A 259 16.46 7.60 3.75
C ALA A 259 15.95 6.28 3.15
N VAL A 260 15.28 6.37 2.00
CA VAL A 260 14.59 5.25 1.34
C VAL A 260 14.80 5.29 -0.16
N LEU A 261 15.01 4.11 -0.76
CA LEU A 261 14.80 3.85 -2.18
C LEU A 261 13.58 2.96 -2.38
N GLN A 262 12.58 3.43 -3.11
CA GLN A 262 11.40 2.64 -3.50
C GLN A 262 11.50 2.15 -4.96
N VAL A 263 11.57 0.85 -5.18
CA VAL A 263 11.78 0.23 -6.52
C VAL A 263 10.91 -1.00 -6.73
N GLU A 264 10.77 -1.40 -8.00
CA GLU A 264 10.20 -2.70 -8.35
C GLU A 264 11.10 -3.78 -7.76
N LEU A 265 10.51 -4.62 -6.91
CA LEU A 265 11.23 -5.71 -6.27
C LEU A 265 10.27 -6.81 -5.88
N HIS A 266 10.50 -8.01 -6.40
CA HIS A 266 9.76 -9.24 -6.11
C HIS A 266 10.64 -10.46 -6.41
N ALA A 267 10.17 -11.69 -6.20
CA ALA A 267 11.04 -12.87 -6.34
C ALA A 267 11.62 -13.09 -7.74
N TYR A 268 11.01 -12.56 -8.82
CA TYR A 268 11.63 -12.57 -10.17
C TYR A 268 12.57 -11.40 -10.47
N LEU A 269 12.59 -10.35 -9.66
CA LEU A 269 13.47 -9.19 -9.80
C LEU A 269 13.93 -8.79 -8.40
N GLN A 270 14.94 -9.47 -7.88
CA GLN A 270 15.33 -9.33 -6.47
C GLN A 270 16.26 -8.16 -6.19
N GLN A 271 16.71 -7.45 -7.24
CA GLN A 271 17.51 -6.23 -7.14
C GLN A 271 18.76 -6.43 -6.26
N LYS A 272 19.42 -7.59 -6.31
CA LYS A 272 20.47 -7.98 -5.35
C LYS A 272 21.62 -6.96 -5.27
N GLU A 273 22.13 -6.52 -6.42
CA GLU A 273 23.20 -5.52 -6.49
C GLU A 273 22.75 -4.14 -6.02
N LEU A 274 21.55 -3.70 -6.42
CA LEU A 274 20.97 -2.43 -6.01
C LEU A 274 20.72 -2.39 -4.50
N ARG A 275 20.15 -3.46 -3.92
CA ARG A 275 19.96 -3.59 -2.48
C ARG A 275 21.28 -3.56 -1.72
N LYS A 276 22.32 -4.22 -2.24
CA LYS A 276 23.65 -4.16 -1.64
C LYS A 276 24.18 -2.72 -1.65
N ALA A 277 24.08 -2.02 -2.78
CA ALA A 277 24.51 -0.63 -2.87
C ALA A 277 23.72 0.30 -1.93
N CYS A 278 22.41 0.09 -1.77
CA CYS A 278 21.60 0.81 -0.80
C CYS A 278 22.04 0.55 0.64
N ASN A 279 22.29 -0.72 0.99
CA ASN A 279 22.79 -1.09 2.31
C ASN A 279 24.16 -0.45 2.62
N ASP A 280 25.09 -0.47 1.67
CA ASP A 280 26.41 0.17 1.80
C ASP A 280 26.30 1.71 2.00
N LEU A 281 25.16 2.31 1.61
CA LEU A 281 24.86 3.74 1.73
C LEU A 281 23.86 4.06 2.84
N GLU A 282 23.49 3.08 3.68
CA GLU A 282 22.49 3.23 4.76
C GLU A 282 21.10 3.72 4.25
N ILE A 283 20.72 3.27 3.06
CA ILE A 283 19.42 3.56 2.44
C ILE A 283 18.52 2.34 2.57
N ALA A 284 17.36 2.48 3.22
CA ALA A 284 16.38 1.40 3.31
C ALA A 284 15.70 1.17 1.95
N VAL A 285 15.34 -0.08 1.64
CA VAL A 285 14.70 -0.41 0.36
C VAL A 285 13.23 -0.76 0.56
N THR A 286 12.35 -0.10 -0.19
CA THR A 286 10.93 -0.41 -0.28
C THR A 286 10.59 -1.05 -1.61
N ALA A 287 10.03 -2.26 -1.57
CA ALA A 287 9.51 -2.99 -2.71
C ALA A 287 8.08 -2.53 -3.06
N TYR A 288 7.93 -1.89 -4.22
CA TYR A 288 6.64 -1.86 -4.90
C TYR A 288 6.50 -3.09 -5.81
N ALA A 289 5.25 -3.38 -6.19
CA ALA A 289 4.90 -4.61 -6.92
C ALA A 289 5.43 -5.91 -6.27
N PRO A 290 5.45 -6.06 -4.92
CA PRO A 290 6.07 -7.23 -4.28
C PRO A 290 5.41 -8.57 -4.62
N LEU A 291 4.24 -8.53 -5.27
CA LEU A 291 3.46 -9.69 -5.71
C LEU A 291 3.39 -9.83 -7.26
N GLY A 292 4.27 -9.17 -8.00
CA GLY A 292 4.33 -9.27 -9.47
C GLY A 292 3.21 -8.52 -10.22
N SER A 293 2.52 -7.60 -9.56
CA SER A 293 1.50 -6.71 -10.18
C SER A 293 0.47 -7.39 -11.11
N PRO A 294 -0.25 -8.43 -10.66
CA PRO A 294 -1.19 -9.18 -11.51
C PRO A 294 -2.31 -8.30 -12.10
N GLY A 295 -2.68 -7.21 -11.42
CA GLY A 295 -3.69 -6.25 -11.89
C GLY A 295 -3.17 -5.19 -12.88
N ALA A 296 -1.87 -5.15 -13.17
CA ALA A 296 -1.29 -4.13 -14.06
C ALA A 296 -1.47 -4.46 -15.54
N LYS A 297 -1.60 -5.74 -15.92
CA LYS A 297 -1.78 -6.17 -17.31
C LYS A 297 -2.94 -5.46 -18.01
N SER A 298 -4.14 -5.54 -17.44
CA SER A 298 -5.33 -4.88 -17.99
C SER A 298 -5.13 -3.36 -18.09
N HIS A 299 -4.49 -2.76 -17.09
CA HIS A 299 -4.25 -1.32 -17.07
C HIS A 299 -3.36 -0.85 -18.23
N PHE A 300 -2.25 -1.53 -18.49
CA PHE A 300 -1.32 -1.14 -19.55
C PHE A 300 -1.91 -1.34 -20.94
N ILE A 301 -2.66 -2.42 -21.13
CA ILE A 301 -3.39 -2.69 -22.37
C ILE A 301 -4.45 -1.59 -22.59
N GLU A 302 -5.31 -1.32 -21.61
CA GLU A 302 -6.43 -0.38 -21.75
C GLU A 302 -6.00 1.08 -21.89
N LYS A 303 -5.04 1.53 -21.06
CA LYS A 303 -4.67 2.95 -20.97
C LYS A 303 -3.59 3.36 -21.96
N TYR A 304 -2.60 2.49 -22.17
CA TYR A 304 -1.40 2.82 -22.93
C TYR A 304 -1.31 2.08 -24.27
N ASN A 305 -2.29 1.22 -24.59
CA ASN A 305 -2.22 0.28 -25.71
C ASN A 305 -0.87 -0.49 -25.72
N TYR A 306 -0.39 -0.81 -24.52
CA TYR A 306 0.93 -1.39 -24.31
C TYR A 306 0.76 -2.87 -23.96
N ALA A 307 1.07 -3.73 -24.94
CA ALA A 307 1.01 -5.17 -24.78
C ALA A 307 2.30 -5.67 -24.14
N VAL A 308 2.25 -5.96 -22.84
CA VAL A 308 3.26 -6.82 -22.21
C VAL A 308 2.87 -8.25 -22.58
N GLN A 309 3.66 -8.89 -23.45
CA GLN A 309 3.35 -10.25 -23.91
C GLN A 309 3.33 -11.24 -22.75
N ASP A 310 4.25 -11.09 -21.78
CA ASP A 310 4.39 -11.97 -20.62
C ASP A 310 4.37 -11.16 -19.32
N PHE A 311 3.20 -11.05 -18.68
CA PHE A 311 3.15 -10.66 -17.27
C PHE A 311 3.50 -11.90 -16.45
N PRO A 312 4.56 -11.87 -15.62
CA PRO A 312 4.92 -13.04 -14.83
C PRO A 312 3.83 -13.39 -13.82
N ASP A 313 3.36 -14.64 -13.84
CA ASP A 313 2.52 -15.18 -12.76
C ASP A 313 3.41 -15.78 -11.67
N ILE A 314 3.91 -14.90 -10.80
CA ILE A 314 4.71 -15.32 -9.65
C ILE A 314 3.85 -15.92 -8.52
N LEU A 315 2.56 -15.59 -8.49
CA LEU A 315 1.63 -16.09 -7.46
C LEU A 315 1.25 -17.55 -7.70
N GLY A 316 1.22 -18.00 -8.96
CA GLY A 316 0.99 -19.40 -9.33
C GLY A 316 2.27 -20.20 -9.62
N HIS A 317 3.44 -19.75 -9.17
CA HIS A 317 4.68 -20.48 -9.42
C HIS A 317 4.76 -21.76 -8.56
N PRO A 318 5.14 -22.94 -9.11
CA PRO A 318 5.09 -24.21 -8.36
C PRO A 318 5.90 -24.24 -7.06
N VAL A 319 7.04 -23.53 -7.02
CA VAL A 319 7.83 -23.38 -5.77
C VAL A 319 7.05 -22.59 -4.72
N VAL A 320 6.36 -21.53 -5.13
CA VAL A 320 5.57 -20.68 -4.23
C VAL A 320 4.37 -21.46 -3.70
N ASP A 321 3.67 -22.22 -4.54
CA ASP A 321 2.55 -23.08 -4.14
C ASP A 321 2.99 -24.14 -3.13
N LYS A 322 4.10 -24.84 -3.40
CA LYS A 322 4.66 -25.84 -2.49
C LYS A 322 5.01 -25.23 -1.12
N LEU A 323 5.57 -24.03 -1.10
CA LEU A 323 5.89 -23.33 0.15
C LEU A 323 4.62 -22.83 0.86
N ALA A 324 3.62 -22.36 0.11
CA ALA A 324 2.32 -21.96 0.65
C ALA A 324 1.65 -23.13 1.39
N GLU A 325 1.66 -24.33 0.80
CA GLU A 325 1.20 -25.57 1.44
C GLU A 325 2.03 -25.92 2.69
N LYS A 326 3.37 -25.92 2.58
CA LYS A 326 4.29 -26.24 3.68
C LYS A 326 4.04 -25.37 4.92
N TYR A 327 3.83 -24.07 4.72
CA TYR A 327 3.64 -23.10 5.80
C TYR A 327 2.18 -22.85 6.18
N GLN A 328 1.22 -23.46 5.48
CA GLN A 328 -0.21 -23.21 5.66
C GLN A 328 -0.55 -21.71 5.51
N LYS A 329 0.02 -21.10 4.47
CA LYS A 329 -0.14 -19.69 4.10
C LYS A 329 -0.61 -19.60 2.65
N ASN A 330 -1.00 -18.40 2.21
CA ASN A 330 -1.25 -18.19 0.78
C ASN A 330 0.03 -17.76 0.03
N PRO A 331 0.08 -17.90 -1.31
CA PRO A 331 1.24 -17.49 -2.11
C PRO A 331 1.72 -16.06 -1.88
N GLY A 332 0.79 -15.11 -1.69
CA GLY A 332 1.12 -13.72 -1.41
C GLY A 332 1.88 -13.54 -0.10
N GLN A 333 1.50 -14.27 0.95
CA GLN A 333 2.21 -14.25 2.23
C GLN A 333 3.62 -14.83 2.11
N ILE A 334 3.82 -15.90 1.32
CA ILE A 334 5.15 -16.46 1.06
C ILE A 334 6.06 -15.43 0.38
N LEU A 335 5.58 -14.81 -0.69
CA LEU A 335 6.34 -13.79 -1.43
C LEU A 335 6.63 -12.55 -0.59
N LEU A 336 5.68 -12.07 0.20
CA LEU A 336 5.92 -10.93 1.10
C LEU A 336 6.89 -11.29 2.22
N ARG A 337 6.78 -12.50 2.79
CA ARG A 337 7.68 -12.96 3.85
C ARG A 337 9.12 -13.10 3.36
N HIS A 338 9.33 -13.54 2.12
CA HIS A 338 10.65 -13.58 1.47
C HIS A 338 11.35 -12.22 1.51
N LEU A 339 10.62 -11.14 1.21
CA LEU A 339 11.17 -9.79 1.24
C LEU A 339 11.37 -9.27 2.67
N VAL A 340 10.35 -9.43 3.51
CA VAL A 340 10.36 -8.94 4.91
C VAL A 340 11.44 -9.62 5.76
N GLN A 341 11.80 -10.89 5.50
CA GLN A 341 12.90 -11.57 6.18
C GLN A 341 14.29 -11.05 5.79
N GLN A 342 14.38 -10.30 4.70
CA GLN A 342 15.60 -9.65 4.23
C GLN A 342 15.57 -8.15 4.53
N ASP A 343 14.75 -7.73 5.51
CA ASP A 343 14.53 -6.35 5.93
C ASP A 343 14.12 -5.38 4.79
N VAL A 344 13.49 -5.92 3.75
CA VAL A 344 12.89 -5.12 2.66
C VAL A 344 11.49 -4.70 3.08
N LEU A 345 11.24 -3.39 3.07
CA LEU A 345 9.91 -2.80 3.27
C LEU A 345 9.01 -3.19 2.09
N VAL A 346 7.76 -3.58 2.33
CA VAL A 346 6.81 -4.00 1.29
C VAL A 346 5.54 -3.17 1.32
N ILE A 347 5.05 -2.76 0.15
CA ILE A 347 3.80 -1.99 0.00
C ILE A 347 2.79 -2.68 -0.93
N PRO A 348 2.34 -3.91 -0.62
CA PRO A 348 1.38 -4.61 -1.46
C PRO A 348 0.07 -3.83 -1.57
N LYS A 349 -0.35 -3.53 -2.80
CA LYS A 349 -1.65 -2.92 -3.06
C LYS A 349 -2.76 -3.97 -3.10
N SER A 350 -3.86 -3.70 -2.41
CA SER A 350 -5.09 -4.46 -2.57
C SER A 350 -6.31 -3.59 -2.26
N LYS A 351 -7.45 -3.92 -2.88
CA LYS A 351 -8.80 -3.45 -2.48
C LYS A 351 -9.68 -4.58 -1.95
N ASN A 352 -9.20 -5.81 -2.05
CA ASN A 352 -9.96 -6.98 -1.60
C ASN A 352 -9.71 -7.17 -0.09
N PRO A 353 -10.78 -7.29 0.71
CA PRO A 353 -10.66 -7.37 2.15
C PRO A 353 -9.80 -8.53 2.65
N GLU A 354 -9.98 -9.73 2.10
CA GLU A 354 -9.25 -10.93 2.51
C GLU A 354 -7.75 -10.77 2.27
N ARG A 355 -7.37 -10.22 1.11
CA ARG A 355 -5.96 -9.96 0.77
C ARG A 355 -5.34 -8.87 1.65
N ILE A 356 -6.07 -7.80 1.98
CA ILE A 356 -5.56 -6.76 2.90
C ILE A 356 -5.23 -7.38 4.25
N ARG A 357 -6.12 -8.22 4.80
CA ARG A 357 -5.87 -8.92 6.08
C ARG A 357 -4.69 -9.88 5.98
N ALA A 358 -4.62 -10.67 4.91
CA ALA A 358 -3.56 -11.66 4.76
C ALA A 358 -2.16 -11.03 4.57
N ASN A 359 -2.08 -9.92 3.84
CA ASN A 359 -0.81 -9.29 3.47
C ASN A 359 -0.03 -8.70 4.66
N ILE A 360 -0.67 -8.49 5.81
CA ILE A 360 -0.01 -8.03 7.05
C ILE A 360 0.26 -9.16 8.05
N GLN A 361 -0.37 -10.32 7.89
CA GLN A 361 -0.18 -11.51 8.71
C GLN A 361 1.09 -12.27 8.29
N LEU A 362 2.24 -11.62 8.50
CA LEU A 362 3.55 -12.14 8.09
C LEU A 362 4.46 -12.52 9.26
N PHE A 363 4.05 -12.28 10.50
CA PHE A 363 4.94 -12.35 11.68
C PHE A 363 4.68 -13.55 12.59
N ASP A 364 3.82 -14.47 12.17
CA ASP A 364 3.50 -15.71 12.89
C ASP A 364 4.16 -16.96 12.26
N PHE A 365 5.00 -16.79 11.25
CA PHE A 365 5.79 -17.85 10.62
C PHE A 365 7.14 -17.31 10.12
N GLU A 366 8.07 -18.22 9.82
CA GLU A 366 9.40 -17.91 9.30
C GLU A 366 9.81 -18.94 8.24
N LEU A 367 10.23 -18.46 7.08
CA LEU A 367 10.81 -19.26 6.00
C LEU A 367 12.20 -19.73 6.42
N SER A 368 12.49 -21.02 6.28
CA SER A 368 13.83 -21.55 6.59
C SER A 368 14.86 -21.05 5.57
N ASN A 369 16.15 -21.16 5.89
CA ASN A 369 17.21 -20.76 4.97
C ASN A 369 17.11 -21.51 3.62
N GLU A 370 16.79 -22.80 3.66
CA GLU A 370 16.62 -23.62 2.46
C GLU A 370 15.44 -23.13 1.60
N ASP A 371 14.32 -22.78 2.22
CA ASP A 371 13.14 -22.28 1.49
C ASP A 371 13.36 -20.86 0.96
N MET A 372 14.12 -20.03 1.69
CA MET A 372 14.58 -18.74 1.21
C MET A 372 15.46 -18.89 -0.04
N GLU A 373 16.34 -19.90 -0.09
CA GLU A 373 17.14 -20.17 -1.28
C GLU A 373 16.32 -20.64 -2.47
N LEU A 374 15.30 -21.49 -2.26
CA LEU A 374 14.36 -21.86 -3.33
C LEU A 374 13.67 -20.63 -3.95
N LEU A 375 13.34 -19.62 -3.14
CA LEU A 375 12.79 -18.36 -3.64
C LEU A 375 13.86 -17.47 -4.29
N ASN A 376 15.11 -17.52 -3.81
CA ASN A 376 16.24 -16.79 -4.40
C ASN A 376 16.63 -17.26 -5.81
N GLU A 377 16.40 -18.55 -6.10
CA GLU A 377 16.59 -19.17 -7.40
C GLU A 377 15.55 -18.72 -8.45
N LEU A 378 14.45 -18.08 -8.01
CA LEU A 378 13.44 -17.54 -8.92
C LEU A 378 13.87 -16.24 -9.61
N ASP A 379 14.93 -15.59 -9.13
CA ASP A 379 15.41 -14.32 -9.66
C ASP A 379 15.76 -14.44 -11.15
N GLN A 380 15.13 -13.60 -11.97
CA GLN A 380 15.34 -13.57 -13.42
C GLN A 380 16.21 -12.36 -13.83
N GLY A 381 16.69 -11.57 -12.85
CA GLY A 381 17.35 -10.30 -13.11
C GLY A 381 16.44 -9.36 -13.89
N GLU A 382 17.01 -8.58 -14.80
CA GLU A 382 16.26 -7.60 -15.60
C GLU A 382 15.12 -8.20 -16.43
N LYS A 383 15.14 -9.49 -16.77
CA LYS A 383 14.02 -10.16 -17.45
C LYS A 383 12.75 -10.24 -16.60
N GLY A 384 12.89 -10.16 -15.28
CA GLY A 384 11.77 -10.11 -14.36
C GLY A 384 11.11 -8.73 -14.26
N ARG A 385 11.69 -7.67 -14.86
CA ARG A 385 11.17 -6.30 -14.78
C ARG A 385 9.86 -6.15 -15.57
N ILE A 386 8.83 -5.73 -14.86
CA ILE A 386 7.50 -5.42 -15.38
C ILE A 386 7.41 -3.94 -15.75
N PHE A 387 7.97 -3.05 -14.94
CA PHE A 387 7.83 -1.60 -15.12
C PHE A 387 9.10 -0.98 -15.72
N ASN A 388 9.18 -0.98 -17.05
CA ASN A 388 10.25 -0.30 -17.80
C ASN A 388 9.95 1.18 -18.09
N PHE A 389 8.74 1.67 -17.80
CA PHE A 389 8.34 3.07 -18.05
C PHE A 389 8.33 3.54 -19.51
N LEU A 390 8.56 2.67 -20.49
CA LEU A 390 8.55 3.00 -21.93
C LEU A 390 7.18 3.43 -22.46
N PHE A 391 6.12 3.25 -21.65
CA PHE A 391 4.81 3.84 -21.92
C PHE A 391 4.81 5.38 -21.81
N PHE A 392 5.85 5.99 -21.21
CA PHE A 392 6.14 7.40 -21.38
C PHE A 392 6.96 7.60 -22.67
N SER A 393 6.31 8.13 -23.70
CA SER A 393 6.94 8.25 -25.02
C SER A 393 8.24 9.06 -25.00
N GLY A 394 9.32 8.48 -25.53
CA GLY A 394 10.62 9.13 -25.67
C GLY A 394 11.47 9.15 -24.41
N VAL A 395 10.97 8.62 -23.28
CA VAL A 395 11.69 8.64 -22.00
C VAL A 395 13.03 7.92 -22.06
N GLU A 396 13.18 6.92 -22.93
CA GLU A 396 14.42 6.19 -23.15
C GLU A 396 15.57 7.09 -23.69
N LYS A 397 15.23 8.28 -24.21
CA LYS A 397 16.19 9.29 -24.67
C LYS A 397 16.57 10.27 -23.56
N HIS A 398 15.89 10.24 -22.41
CA HIS A 398 16.22 11.09 -21.29
C HIS A 398 17.52 10.61 -20.64
N PRO A 399 18.51 11.48 -20.37
CA PRO A 399 19.80 11.07 -19.82
C PRO A 399 19.68 10.38 -18.46
N GLU A 400 18.64 10.73 -17.69
CA GLU A 400 18.31 10.12 -16.39
C GLU A 400 17.35 8.92 -16.48
N TYR A 401 17.12 8.32 -17.64
CA TYR A 401 16.36 7.06 -17.71
C TYR A 401 17.12 5.95 -16.96
N PRO A 402 16.51 5.28 -15.97
CA PRO A 402 17.25 4.46 -15.02
C PRO A 402 17.66 3.09 -15.56
N PHE A 403 17.06 2.64 -16.67
CA PHE A 403 17.20 1.27 -17.17
C PHE A 403 17.89 1.21 -18.54
N ASN A 404 18.88 2.10 -18.73
CA ASN A 404 19.76 2.05 -19.90
C ASN A 404 20.46 0.68 -19.99
N GLY A 405 20.56 0.12 -21.20
CA GLY A 405 21.16 -1.20 -21.44
C GLY A 405 20.17 -2.35 -21.60
N LEU A 406 18.85 -2.10 -21.55
CA LEU A 406 17.80 -3.09 -21.85
C LEU A 406 17.63 -3.42 -23.35
N SER A 407 18.57 -3.02 -24.20
CA SER A 407 18.60 -3.41 -25.62
C SER A 407 19.56 -4.59 -25.84
N SER A 408 19.01 -5.81 -25.75
CA SER A 408 19.43 -6.95 -26.58
C SER A 408 18.34 -8.01 -26.57
#